data_AF-A0A532EUD4-F1
#
_entry.id   AF-A0A532EUD4-F1
#
_cell.length_a   1.000
_cell.length_b   1.000
_cell.length_c   1.000
_cell.angle_alpha   90.00
_cell.angle_beta   90.00
_cell.angle_gamma   90.00
#
_symmetry.space_group_name_H-M   'P 1'
#
loop_
_entity.id
_entity.type
_entity.pdbx_description
1 polymer ?
#
loop_
_entity_poly.entity_id
_entity_poly.type
_entity_poly.pdbx_seq_one_letter_code
_entity_poly.pdbx_strand_id
1 'polypeptide(L)'
;MGLLALMWMGGCGGVFTGIPDLDTPDGRVFAQRCGGCHGASHRGGHGVPDPRFRTMAEWQEVLPRMDGLIREKGLPPLTEPEREAIIRYLIRHAKS
;
A
#
# COMPACT_ATOMS: atom_id res chain seq x y z
N MET A 1 -42.75 -26.99 22.46
CA MET A 1 -41.40 -27.33 21.96
C MET A 1 -40.82 -26.07 21.38
N GLY A 2 -40.20 -25.27 22.26
CA GLY A 2 -39.77 -23.91 21.99
C GLY A 2 -38.40 -23.85 21.34
N LEU A 3 -38.32 -23.03 20.29
CA LEU A 3 -37.24 -22.10 19.90
C LEU A 3 -35.81 -22.46 20.30
N LEU A 4 -34.96 -22.69 19.30
CA LEU A 4 -33.57 -22.22 19.28
C LEU A 4 -33.15 -22.00 17.81
N ALA A 5 -33.67 -20.93 17.20
CA ALA A 5 -33.03 -20.32 16.04
C ALA A 5 -31.84 -19.50 16.58
N LEU A 6 -30.65 -20.09 16.57
CA LEU A 6 -29.41 -19.39 16.89
C LEU A 6 -29.01 -18.53 15.69
N MET A 7 -29.51 -17.31 15.75
CA MET A 7 -28.98 -16.11 15.10
C MET A 7 -27.64 -15.74 15.75
N TRP A 8 -26.58 -15.59 14.95
CA TRP A 8 -25.35 -14.82 15.22
C TRP A 8 -24.41 -15.04 14.03
N MET A 9 -23.63 -14.10 13.51
CA MET A 9 -23.53 -12.65 13.61
C MET A 9 -22.57 -12.27 12.47
N GLY A 10 -22.64 -11.02 12.01
CA GLY A 10 -21.84 -10.48 10.91
C GLY A 10 -20.38 -10.93 10.84
N GLY A 11 -19.98 -11.32 9.64
CA GLY A 11 -18.59 -11.53 9.26
C GLY A 11 -18.21 -10.64 8.08
N CYS A 12 -18.23 -9.31 8.24
CA CYS A 12 -17.34 -8.45 7.44
C CYS A 12 -15.93 -8.61 7.99
N GLY A 13 -15.39 -9.82 7.86
CA GLY A 13 -14.17 -10.27 8.53
C GLY A 13 -13.32 -11.11 7.60
N GLY A 14 -13.18 -10.67 6.36
CA GLY A 14 -12.05 -11.09 5.54
C GLY A 14 -10.80 -10.47 6.16
N VAL A 15 -10.12 -11.22 7.02
CA VAL A 15 -8.74 -10.95 7.44
C VAL A 15 -7.86 -11.07 6.20
N PHE A 16 -7.89 -10.05 5.35
CA PHE A 16 -6.76 -9.79 4.47
C PHE A 16 -5.70 -9.22 5.38
N THR A 17 -4.59 -9.93 5.55
CA THR A 17 -3.33 -9.32 5.99
C THR A 17 -2.88 -8.35 4.91
N GLY A 18 -3.64 -7.27 4.75
CA GLY A 18 -3.48 -6.25 3.73
C GLY A 18 -2.37 -5.29 4.12
N ILE A 19 -1.96 -4.51 3.15
CA ILE A 19 -1.07 -3.37 3.35
C ILE A 19 -1.83 -2.37 4.24
N PRO A 20 -1.22 -1.91 5.35
CA PRO A 20 -1.94 -1.12 6.36
C PRO A 20 -2.39 0.23 5.79
N ASP A 21 -3.51 0.76 6.28
CA ASP A 21 -3.90 2.18 6.15
C ASP A 21 -3.90 2.75 4.71
N LEU A 22 -4.14 1.91 3.68
CA LEU A 22 -4.27 2.35 2.29
C LEU A 22 -5.49 3.25 2.04
N ASP A 23 -6.44 3.26 2.96
CA ASP A 23 -7.62 4.11 2.96
C ASP A 23 -7.39 5.49 3.62
N THR A 24 -6.18 5.78 4.09
CA THR A 24 -5.81 7.14 4.52
C THR A 24 -5.47 8.03 3.31
N PRO A 25 -5.46 9.38 3.45
CA PRO A 25 -5.06 10.26 2.35
C PRO A 25 -3.67 9.93 1.78
N ASP A 26 -2.66 9.76 2.64
CA ASP A 26 -1.30 9.40 2.21
C ASP A 26 -1.26 7.96 1.65
N GLY A 27 -1.99 7.02 2.26
CA GLY A 27 -2.08 5.63 1.81
C GLY A 27 -2.71 5.48 0.42
N ARG A 28 -3.71 6.32 0.10
CA ARG A 28 -4.31 6.34 -1.26
C ARG A 28 -3.33 6.82 -2.31
N VAL A 29 -2.51 7.82 -2.00
CA VAL A 29 -1.43 8.26 -2.91
C VAL A 29 -0.43 7.13 -3.11
N PHE A 30 0.02 6.49 -2.02
CA PHE A 30 0.94 5.35 -2.12
C PHE A 30 0.37 4.21 -2.97
N ALA A 31 -0.88 3.79 -2.72
CA ALA A 31 -1.55 2.75 -3.49
C ALA A 31 -1.70 3.13 -4.97
N GLN A 32 -2.11 4.37 -5.28
CA GLN A 32 -2.32 4.82 -6.65
C GLN A 32 -1.01 4.88 -7.43
N ARG A 33 0.04 5.46 -6.84
CA ARG A 33 1.31 5.69 -7.52
C ARG A 33 2.12 4.40 -7.63
N CYS A 34 2.27 3.66 -6.54
CA CYS A 34 3.05 2.42 -6.54
C CYS A 34 2.25 1.26 -7.16
N GLY A 35 0.95 1.18 -6.92
CA GLY A 35 0.07 0.16 -7.51
C GLY A 35 -0.18 0.33 -9.01
N GLY A 36 0.12 1.49 -9.61
CA GLY A 36 -0.07 1.70 -11.05
C GLY A 36 0.74 0.73 -11.93
N CYS A 37 1.98 0.43 -11.53
CA CYS A 37 2.79 -0.65 -12.11
C CYS A 37 2.84 -1.88 -11.21
N HIS A 38 2.78 -1.61 -9.90
CA HIS A 38 2.61 -2.52 -8.79
C HIS A 38 1.42 -3.48 -8.90
N GLY A 39 0.31 -3.20 -9.57
CA GLY A 39 -0.94 -3.98 -9.38
C GLY A 39 -1.59 -3.80 -8.00
N ALA A 40 -2.82 -4.31 -7.82
CA ALA A 40 -3.63 -4.10 -6.60
C ALA A 40 -3.65 -5.27 -5.60
N SER A 41 -3.14 -6.45 -5.97
CA SER A 41 -3.18 -7.65 -5.13
C SER A 41 -1.82 -8.33 -5.00
N HIS A 42 -1.35 -8.55 -3.78
CA HIS A 42 -0.02 -9.09 -3.44
C HIS A 42 0.20 -10.58 -3.79
N ARG A 43 -0.74 -11.28 -4.44
CA ARG A 43 -0.56 -12.68 -4.86
C ARG A 43 -0.10 -12.72 -6.32
N GLY A 44 1.15 -13.12 -6.56
CA GLY A 44 1.61 -13.49 -7.90
C GLY A 44 2.54 -12.50 -8.61
N GLY A 45 3.12 -11.51 -7.91
CA GLY A 45 4.33 -10.84 -8.39
C GLY A 45 4.26 -9.33 -8.47
N HIS A 46 3.08 -8.74 -8.64
CA HIS A 46 2.91 -7.29 -8.56
C HIS A 46 1.55 -7.03 -7.89
N GLY A 47 1.58 -6.76 -6.58
CA GLY A 47 0.60 -5.91 -5.89
C GLY A 47 1.28 -4.62 -5.39
N VAL A 48 0.51 -3.68 -4.83
CA VAL A 48 1.07 -2.51 -4.14
C VAL A 48 2.21 -3.00 -3.22
N PRO A 49 3.40 -2.39 -3.24
CA PRO A 49 4.50 -2.86 -2.42
C PRO A 49 4.13 -2.82 -0.94
N ASP A 50 4.41 -3.90 -0.19
CA ASP A 50 4.21 -3.86 1.27
C ASP A 50 5.30 -2.95 1.88
N PRO A 51 4.93 -1.87 2.59
CA PRO A 51 5.89 -0.95 3.17
C PRO A 51 6.81 -1.65 4.18
N ARG A 52 6.36 -2.76 4.78
CA ARG A 52 7.09 -3.53 5.79
C ARG A 52 8.19 -4.42 5.21
N PHE A 53 8.36 -4.47 3.89
CA PHE A 53 9.46 -5.20 3.26
C PHE A 53 10.83 -4.52 3.42
N ARG A 54 10.85 -3.23 3.73
CA ARG A 54 12.08 -2.44 3.87
C ARG A 54 11.98 -1.50 5.05
N THR A 55 13.12 -1.21 5.67
CA THR A 55 13.27 -0.12 6.63
C THR A 55 13.11 1.23 5.94
N MET A 56 12.86 2.30 6.70
CA MET A 56 12.76 3.64 6.11
C MET A 56 14.06 4.07 5.40
N ALA A 57 15.23 3.70 5.95
CA ALA A 57 16.52 4.00 5.33
C ALA A 57 16.66 3.33 3.94
N GLU A 58 16.29 2.05 3.84
CA GLU A 58 16.27 1.34 2.56
C GLU A 58 15.26 1.94 1.58
N TRP A 59 14.09 2.38 2.06
CA TRP A 59 13.10 3.08 1.23
C TRP A 59 13.64 4.39 0.66
N GLN A 60 14.43 5.15 1.44
CA GLN A 60 15.06 6.39 0.95
C GLN A 60 16.01 6.13 -0.23
N GLU A 61 16.61 4.95 -0.32
CA GLU A 61 17.41 4.57 -1.47
C GLU A 61 16.57 4.03 -2.64
N VAL A 62 15.40 3.45 -2.36
CA VAL A 62 14.53 2.86 -3.38
C VAL A 62 13.73 3.93 -4.11
N LEU A 63 13.23 4.96 -3.41
CA LEU A 63 12.38 5.99 -4.03
C LEU A 63 13.07 6.70 -5.22
N PRO A 64 14.34 7.15 -5.13
CA PRO A 64 15.04 7.75 -6.26
C PRO A 64 15.23 6.78 -7.44
N ARG A 65 15.43 5.49 -7.15
CA ARG A 65 15.52 4.45 -8.19
C ARG A 65 14.18 4.29 -8.90
N MET A 66 13.07 4.30 -8.16
CA MET A 66 11.73 4.24 -8.75
C MET A 66 11.41 5.50 -9.55
N ASP A 67 11.83 6.68 -9.12
CA ASP A 67 11.69 7.91 -9.91
C ASP A 67 12.39 7.80 -11.28
N GLY A 68 13.60 7.24 -11.30
CA GLY A 68 14.33 6.94 -12.53
C GLY A 68 13.54 6.00 -13.44
N LEU A 69 13.07 4.87 -12.90
CA LEU A 69 12.29 3.90 -13.66
C LEU A 69 10.96 4.47 -14.17
N ILE A 70 10.25 5.27 -13.37
CA ILE A 70 9.00 5.95 -13.77
C ILE A 70 9.27 6.81 -15.02
N ARG A 71 10.36 7.59 -15.00
CA ARG A 71 10.76 8.44 -16.13
C ARG A 71 11.18 7.63 -17.35
N GLU A 72 11.97 6.58 -17.16
CA GLU A 72 12.41 5.68 -18.24
C GLU A 72 11.24 4.96 -18.92
N LYS A 73 10.18 4.65 -18.16
CA LYS A 73 8.94 4.07 -18.69
C LYS A 73 8.00 5.10 -19.30
N GLY A 74 8.36 6.38 -19.34
CA GLY A 74 7.54 7.46 -19.88
C GLY A 74 6.28 7.74 -19.06
N LEU A 75 6.26 7.33 -17.80
CA LEU A 75 5.14 7.58 -16.89
C LEU A 75 5.26 8.99 -16.30
N PRO A 76 4.13 9.64 -15.94
CA PRO A 76 4.16 10.93 -15.29
C PRO A 76 5.00 10.87 -13.99
N PRO A 77 5.97 11.78 -13.80
CA PRO A 77 6.78 11.81 -12.59
C PRO A 77 5.93 12.09 -11.36
N LEU A 78 6.42 11.68 -10.17
CA LEU A 78 5.80 12.09 -8.91
C LEU A 78 5.89 13.61 -8.76
N THR A 79 4.76 14.24 -8.46
CA THR A 79 4.73 15.63 -7.98
C THR A 79 5.29 15.72 -6.57
N GLU A 80 5.70 16.91 -6.14
CA GLU A 80 6.23 17.11 -4.80
C GLU A 80 5.23 16.70 -3.70
N PRO A 81 3.93 17.09 -3.76
CA PRO A 81 2.96 16.65 -2.76
C PRO A 81 2.75 15.14 -2.71
N GLU A 82 2.81 14.46 -3.87
CA GLU A 82 2.70 13.00 -3.93
C GLU A 82 3.92 12.31 -3.29
N ARG A 83 5.12 12.83 -3.55
CA ARG A 83 6.36 12.34 -2.93
C ARG A 83 6.30 12.47 -1.42
N GLU A 84 5.89 13.64 -0.92
CA GLU A 84 5.75 13.86 0.53
C GLU A 84 4.72 12.91 1.16
N ALA A 85 3.58 12.70 0.50
CA ALA A 85 2.56 11.77 0.97
C ALA A 85 3.09 10.33 1.05
N ILE A 86 3.81 9.88 0.01
CA ILE A 86 4.47 8.56 0.00
C ILE A 86 5.48 8.44 1.15
N ILE A 87 6.31 9.45 1.37
CA ILE A 87 7.30 9.44 2.46
C ILE A 87 6.61 9.39 3.83
N ARG A 88 5.58 10.22 4.07
CA ARG A 88 4.82 10.20 5.33
C ARG A 88 4.17 8.84 5.59
N TYR A 89 3.64 8.21 4.54
CA TYR A 89 3.10 6.86 4.64
C TYR A 89 4.20 5.84 5.00
N LEU A 90 5.33 5.86 4.31
CA LEU A 90 6.44 4.94 4.58
C LEU A 90 7.05 5.14 5.98
N ILE A 91 7.17 6.37 6.48
CA ILE A 91 7.63 6.64 7.85
C ILE A 91 6.77 5.90 8.89
N ARG A 92 5.45 5.83 8.68
CA ARG A 92 4.51 5.20 9.62
C ARG A 92 4.45 3.68 9.52
N HIS A 93 4.74 3.12 8.34
CA HIS A 93 4.45 1.72 8.04
C HIS A 93 5.64 0.89 7.57
N ALA A 94 6.81 1.51 7.38
CA ALA A 94 8.04 0.79 7.06
C ALA A 94 8.41 -0.21 8.15
N LYS A 95 9.26 -1.16 7.80
CA LYS A 95 9.83 -2.10 8.76
C LYS A 95 10.53 -1.32 9.88
N SER A 96 10.15 -1.61 11.12
CA SER A 96 10.82 -1.11 12.33
C SER A 96 12.20 -1.70 12.51
#